data_AF-A0A9D0NTK0-F1
#
_entry.id   AF-A0A9D0NTK0-F1
#
_cell.length_a   1.000
_cell.length_b   1.000
_cell.length_c   1.000
_cell.angle_alpha   90.00
_cell.angle_beta   90.00
_cell.angle_gamma   90.00
#
_symmetry.space_group_name_H-M   'P 1'
#
loop_
_entity.id
_entity.type
_entity.pdbx_description
1 polymer ?
#
loop_
_entity_poly.entity_id
_entity_poly.type
_entity_poly.pdbx_seq_one_letter_code
_entity_poly.pdbx_strand_id
1 'polypeptide(L)'
;MSDEQDAVVRRMMQQFEHQISEMNSSAITEIAGDISEEDFLNLARSISILRAKYLKDVLGMARAEPEALDRKLCYEVRQARLAYEEAVESFDQLKHALQRGYFNLSKAG
;
A
#
# COMPACT_ATOMS: atom_id res chain seq x y z
N MET A 1 -4.85 38.75 5.02
CA MET A 1 -3.49 38.36 5.44
C MET A 1 -2.52 39.17 4.59
N SER A 2 -1.42 39.67 5.14
CA SER A 2 -0.43 40.42 4.35
C SER A 2 0.49 39.45 3.59
N ASP A 3 1.00 39.85 2.43
CA ASP A 3 1.92 39.04 1.60
C ASP A 3 3.15 38.54 2.38
N GLU A 4 3.55 39.28 3.41
CA GLU A 4 4.64 38.95 4.32
C GLU A 4 4.29 37.78 5.25
N GLN A 5 3.07 37.74 5.80
CA GLN A 5 2.58 36.61 6.59
C GLN A 5 2.51 35.33 5.73
N ASP A 6 2.07 35.45 4.48
CA ASP A 6 2.01 34.31 3.55
C ASP A 6 3.40 33.75 3.21
N ALA A 7 4.39 34.63 3.06
CA ALA A 7 5.78 34.21 2.83
C ALA A 7 6.43 33.53 4.05
N VAL A 8 6.05 33.95 5.26
CA VAL A 8 6.50 33.29 6.51
C VAL A 8 5.87 31.90 6.62
N VAL A 9 4.55 31.79 6.41
CA VAL A 9 3.85 30.50 6.45
C VAL A 9 4.41 29.53 5.41
N ARG A 10 4.65 29.96 4.17
CA ARG A 10 5.24 29.10 3.13
C ARG A 10 6.62 28.56 3.52
N ARG A 11 7.50 29.40 4.08
CA ARG A 11 8.83 28.97 4.55
C ARG A 11 8.73 27.98 5.71
N MET A 12 7.83 28.23 6.65
CA MET A 12 7.59 27.32 7.77
C MET A 12 7.09 25.95 7.29
N MET A 13 6.15 25.92 6.34
CA MET A 13 5.64 24.67 5.77
C MET A 13 6.74 23.90 5.02
N GLN A 14 7.61 24.58 4.27
CA GLN A 14 8.77 23.95 3.63
C GLN A 14 9.73 23.32 4.66
N GLN A 15 9.97 23.98 5.78
CA GLN A 15 10.79 23.42 6.86
C GLN A 15 10.14 22.17 7.48
N PHE A 16 8.83 22.19 7.71
CA PHE A 16 8.11 21.02 8.20
C PHE A 16 8.14 19.87 7.19
N GLU A 17 7.92 20.14 5.90
CA GLU A 17 8.00 19.11 4.86
C GLU A 17 9.37 18.42 4.83
N HIS A 18 10.45 19.20 4.98
CA HIS A 18 11.80 18.67 5.04
C HIS A 18 12.00 17.77 6.28
N GLN A 19 11.63 18.26 7.47
CA GLN A 19 11.75 17.49 8.72
C GLN A 19 10.91 16.21 8.70
N ILE A 20 9.68 16.27 8.18
CA ILE A 20 8.81 15.10 8.02
C ILE A 20 9.46 14.08 7.07
N SER A 21 10.09 14.54 6.00
CA SER A 21 10.79 13.66 5.06
C SER A 21 11.96 12.94 5.72
N GLU A 22 12.77 13.64 6.51
CA GLU A 22 13.88 13.06 7.25
C GLU A 22 13.39 12.05 8.29
N MET A 23 12.37 12.40 9.07
CA MET A 23 11.76 11.51 10.08
C MET A 23 11.24 10.21 9.46
N ASN A 24 10.52 10.31 8.33
CA ASN A 24 10.02 9.13 7.63
C ASN A 24 11.16 8.28 7.08
N SER A 25 12.20 8.90 6.52
CA SER A 25 13.35 8.17 5.98
C SER A 25 14.11 7.40 7.05
N SER A 26 14.40 8.05 8.19
CA SER A 26 15.04 7.40 9.33
C SER A 26 14.19 6.26 9.89
N ALA A 27 12.90 6.51 10.14
CA ALA A 27 12.00 5.50 10.72
C ALA A 27 11.81 4.29 9.80
N ILE A 28 11.64 4.50 8.49
CA ILE A 28 11.52 3.40 7.52
C ILE A 28 12.81 2.59 7.47
N THR A 29 13.97 3.26 7.41
CA THR A 29 15.27 2.57 7.36
C THR A 29 15.51 1.75 8.64
N GLU A 30 15.18 2.30 9.81
CA GLU A 30 15.35 1.63 11.10
C GLU A 30 14.43 0.41 11.27
N ILE A 31 13.17 0.51 10.82
CA ILE A 31 12.14 -0.51 11.08
C ILE A 31 12.04 -1.53 9.94
N ALA A 32 12.00 -1.06 8.69
CA ALA A 32 11.80 -1.90 7.51
C ALA A 32 13.12 -2.33 6.84
N GLY A 33 14.23 -1.65 7.15
CA GLY A 33 15.53 -1.90 6.53
C GLY A 33 15.60 -1.43 5.08
N ASP A 34 16.53 -2.01 4.33
CA ASP A 34 16.69 -1.73 2.90
C ASP A 34 15.53 -2.34 2.10
N ILE A 35 14.89 -1.50 1.28
CA ILE A 35 13.80 -1.92 0.39
C ILE A 35 14.36 -2.03 -1.02
N SER A 36 14.27 -3.21 -1.62
CA SER A 36 14.79 -3.50 -2.95
C SER A 36 13.73 -3.41 -4.04
N GLU A 37 14.16 -3.34 -5.30
CA GLU A 37 13.26 -3.53 -6.46
C GLU A 37 12.53 -4.88 -6.42
N GLU A 38 13.19 -5.92 -5.88
CA GLU A 38 12.61 -7.26 -5.80
C GLU A 38 11.43 -7.31 -4.82
N ASP A 39 11.50 -6.59 -3.70
CA ASP A 39 10.41 -6.51 -2.73
C ASP A 39 9.14 -5.94 -3.35
N PHE A 40 9.28 -4.91 -4.19
CA PHE A 40 8.17 -4.34 -4.97
C PHE A 40 7.54 -5.38 -5.91
N LEU A 41 8.38 -6.11 -6.65
CA LEU A 41 7.91 -7.15 -7.56
C LEU A 41 7.25 -8.31 -6.83
N ASN A 42 7.75 -8.67 -5.64
CA ASN A 42 7.18 -9.70 -4.79
C ASN A 42 5.80 -9.30 -4.23
N LEU A 43 5.62 -8.02 -3.86
CA LEU A 43 4.30 -7.50 -3.49
C LEU A 43 3.34 -7.48 -4.68
N ALA A 44 3.78 -7.02 -5.85
CA ALA A 44 2.97 -7.04 -7.08
C ALA A 44 2.55 -8.46 -7.49
N ARG A 45 3.46 -9.44 -7.33
CA ARG A 45 3.16 -10.86 -7.52
C ARG A 45 2.11 -11.35 -6.52
N SER A 46 2.26 -10.99 -5.24
CA SER A 46 1.30 -11.36 -4.18
C SER A 46 -0.10 -10.81 -4.48
N ILE A 47 -0.21 -9.55 -4.90
CA ILE A 47 -1.47 -8.92 -5.34
C ILE A 47 -2.09 -9.72 -6.48
N SER A 48 -1.29 -10.11 -7.48
CA SER A 48 -1.79 -10.86 -8.64
C SER A 48 -2.35 -12.23 -8.22
N ILE A 49 -1.68 -12.92 -7.30
CA ILE A 49 -2.14 -14.20 -6.75
C ILE A 49 -3.42 -14.02 -5.92
N LEU A 50 -3.47 -13.01 -5.05
CA LEU A 50 -4.65 -12.72 -4.22
C LEU A 50 -5.86 -12.36 -5.09
N ARG A 51 -5.66 -11.54 -6.13
CA ARG A 51 -6.68 -11.22 -7.12
C ARG A 51 -7.21 -12.48 -7.80
N ALA A 52 -6.32 -13.37 -8.24
CA ALA A 52 -6.72 -14.62 -8.89
C ALA A 52 -7.53 -15.53 -7.93
N LYS A 53 -7.13 -15.62 -6.67
CA LYS A 53 -7.88 -16.36 -5.63
C LYS A 53 -9.26 -15.76 -5.41
N TYR A 54 -9.34 -14.45 -5.19
CA TYR A 54 -10.63 -13.77 -5.02
C TYR A 54 -11.55 -13.97 -6.23
N LEU A 55 -11.04 -13.82 -7.46
CA LEU A 55 -11.84 -14.06 -8.66
C LEU A 55 -12.31 -15.51 -8.78
N LYS A 56 -11.47 -16.48 -8.42
CA LYS A 56 -11.86 -17.89 -8.34
C LYS A 56 -13.04 -18.07 -7.38
N ASP A 57 -12.98 -17.46 -6.20
CA ASP A 57 -14.02 -17.59 -5.17
C ASP A 57 -15.33 -16.89 -5.59
N VAL A 58 -15.25 -15.72 -6.23
CA VAL A 58 -16.41 -15.03 -6.83
C VAL A 58 -17.06 -15.89 -7.90
N LEU A 59 -16.27 -16.49 -8.80
CA LEU A 59 -16.80 -17.38 -9.83
C LEU A 59 -17.38 -18.67 -9.22
N GLY A 60 -16.81 -19.15 -8.12
CA GLY A 60 -17.36 -20.24 -7.32
C GLY A 60 -18.74 -19.90 -6.76
N MET A 61 -18.87 -18.73 -6.14
CA MET A 61 -20.15 -18.23 -5.61
C MET A 61 -21.19 -18.04 -6.73
N ALA A 62 -20.81 -17.48 -7.87
CA ALA A 62 -21.72 -17.26 -9.00
C ALA A 62 -22.24 -18.57 -9.62
N ARG A 63 -21.55 -19.68 -9.39
CA ARG A 63 -21.89 -21.03 -9.89
C ARG A 63 -22.46 -21.94 -8.82
N ALA A 64 -22.62 -21.45 -7.59
CA ALA A 64 -23.12 -22.24 -6.48
C ALA A 64 -24.63 -22.45 -6.59
N GLU A 65 -25.09 -23.63 -6.20
CA GLU A 65 -26.52 -23.90 -6.02
C GLU A 65 -27.09 -23.06 -4.86
N PRO A 66 -28.40 -22.72 -4.85
CA PRO A 66 -28.99 -21.85 -3.84
C PRO A 66 -28.72 -22.28 -2.39
N GLU A 67 -28.67 -23.58 -2.11
CA GLU A 67 -28.44 -24.13 -0.77
C GLU A 67 -27.00 -23.92 -0.28
N ALA A 68 -26.05 -23.77 -1.20
CA ALA A 68 -24.65 -23.49 -0.89
C ALA A 68 -24.36 -21.99 -0.72
N LEU A 69 -25.30 -21.10 -1.08
CA LEU A 69 -25.22 -19.65 -0.86
C LEU A 69 -25.50 -19.28 0.60
N ASP A 70 -24.64 -19.75 1.49
CA ASP A 70 -24.75 -19.51 2.92
C ASP A 70 -23.89 -18.34 3.41
N ARG A 71 -24.00 -18.04 4.72
CA ARG A 71 -23.20 -16.98 5.34
C ARG A 71 -21.71 -17.29 5.34
N LYS A 72 -21.32 -18.57 5.36
CA LYS A 72 -19.93 -18.99 5.40
C LYS A 72 -19.25 -18.71 4.06
N LEU A 73 -19.88 -19.09 2.95
CA LEU A 73 -19.41 -18.77 1.61
C LEU A 73 -19.29 -17.26 1.39
N CYS A 74 -20.33 -16.49 1.77
CA CYS A 74 -20.28 -15.02 1.70
C CYS A 74 -19.12 -14.44 2.52
N TYR A 75 -18.86 -15.00 3.71
CA TYR A 75 -17.77 -14.57 4.57
C TYR A 75 -16.40 -14.90 3.96
N GLU A 76 -16.19 -16.10 3.44
CA GLU A 76 -14.93 -16.54 2.83
C GLU A 76 -14.57 -15.66 1.62
N VAL A 77 -15.53 -15.40 0.73
CA VAL A 77 -15.32 -14.53 -0.43
C VAL A 77 -15.03 -13.09 -0.01
N ARG A 78 -15.66 -12.60 1.08
CA ARG A 78 -15.33 -11.30 1.66
C ARG A 78 -13.90 -11.26 2.19
N GLN A 79 -13.43 -12.31 2.88
CA GLN A 79 -12.05 -12.36 3.39
C GLN A 79 -11.04 -12.35 2.25
N ALA A 80 -11.29 -13.10 1.17
CA ALA A 80 -10.45 -13.08 -0.02
C ALA A 80 -10.39 -11.68 -0.65
N ARG A 81 -11.52 -10.97 -0.74
CA ARG A 81 -11.58 -9.59 -1.21
C ARG A 81 -10.75 -8.64 -0.34
N LEU A 82 -10.93 -8.69 0.97
CA LEU A 82 -10.23 -7.81 1.91
C LEU A 82 -8.72 -8.01 1.86
N ALA A 83 -8.26 -9.27 1.80
CA ALA A 83 -6.83 -9.56 1.68
C ALA A 83 -6.24 -9.00 0.36
N TYR A 84 -6.98 -9.11 -0.74
CA TYR A 84 -6.59 -8.53 -2.02
C TYR A 84 -6.53 -6.99 -1.97
N GLU A 85 -7.56 -6.34 -1.42
CA GLU A 85 -7.64 -4.88 -1.31
C GLU A 85 -6.53 -4.31 -0.41
N GLU A 86 -6.26 -4.96 0.74
CA GLU A 86 -5.19 -4.58 1.65
C GLU A 86 -3.82 -4.60 0.96
N ALA A 87 -3.56 -5.64 0.15
CA ALA A 87 -2.30 -5.74 -0.59
C ALA A 87 -2.17 -4.65 -1.66
N VAL A 88 -3.26 -4.27 -2.33
CA VAL A 88 -3.26 -3.16 -3.30
C VAL A 88 -2.98 -1.84 -2.62
N GLU A 89 -3.69 -1.54 -1.54
CA GLU A 89 -3.47 -0.32 -0.76
C GLU A 89 -2.04 -0.25 -0.22
N SER A 90 -1.52 -1.37 0.29
CA SER A 90 -0.13 -1.47 0.77
C SER A 90 0.89 -1.14 -0.32
N PHE A 91 0.65 -1.56 -1.56
CA PHE A 91 1.52 -1.23 -2.69
C PHE A 91 1.47 0.25 -3.04
N ASP A 92 0.30 0.87 -2.97
CA ASP A 92 0.16 2.31 -3.19
C ASP A 92 0.86 3.13 -2.09
N GLN A 93 0.78 2.69 -0.83
CA GLN A 93 1.53 3.31 0.28
C GLN A 93 3.05 3.17 0.08
N LEU A 94 3.52 1.99 -0.34
CA LEU A 94 4.93 1.75 -0.61
C LEU A 94 5.44 2.61 -1.78
N LYS A 95 4.66 2.67 -2.86
CA LYS A 95 4.92 3.56 -4.01
C LYS A 95 4.93 5.02 -3.60
N HIS A 96 4.00 5.45 -2.75
CA HIS A 96 3.94 6.82 -2.27
C HIS A 96 5.20 7.17 -1.48
N ALA A 97 5.62 6.32 -0.55
CA ALA A 97 6.84 6.53 0.24
C ALA A 97 8.09 6.62 -0.64
N LEU A 98 8.21 5.78 -1.69
CA LEU A 98 9.27 5.88 -2.70
C LEU A 98 9.22 7.22 -3.46
N GLN A 99 8.03 7.63 -3.94
CA GLN A 99 7.85 8.88 -4.67
C GLN A 99 8.13 10.12 -3.83
N ARG A 100 7.90 10.04 -2.51
CA ARG A 100 8.24 11.09 -1.55
C ARG A 100 9.73 11.11 -1.20
N GLY A 101 10.52 10.13 -1.68
CA GLY A 101 11.95 10.02 -1.40
C GLY A 101 12.26 9.59 0.02
N TYR A 102 11.32 8.93 0.72
CA TYR A 102 11.58 8.44 2.07
C TYR A 102 12.57 7.28 2.09
N PHE A 103 12.70 6.55 0.99
CA PHE A 103 13.77 5.57 0.78
C PHE A 103 14.14 5.53 -0.69
N ASN A 104 15.28 4.89 -0.99
CA ASN A 104 15.71 4.60 -2.34
C ASN A 104 15.74 3.09 -2.55
N LEU A 105 15.52 2.66 -3.79
CA LEU A 105 15.62 1.24 -4.13
C LEU A 105 17.08 0.83 -4.13
N SER A 106 17.42 -0.15 -3.28
CA SER A 106 18.71 -0.83 -3.38
C SER A 106 18.72 -1.73 -4.62
N LYS A 107 19.89 -1.88 -5.25
CA LYS A 107 20.05 -2.91 -6.29
C LYS A 107 19.95 -4.27 -5.60
N ALA A 108 19.18 -5.19 -6.18
CA ALA A 108 19.15 -6.57 -5.73
C ALA A 108 20.58 -7.12 -5.63
N GLY A 109 20.91 -7.71 -4.47
CA GLY A 109 22.18 -8.37 -4.21
C GLY A 109 22.26 -9.75 -4.83
#